data_AF-A0A1Q8ZB61-F1
#
_entry.id   AF-A0A1Q8ZB61-F1
#
_cell.length_a   1.000
_cell.length_b   1.000
_cell.length_c   1.000
_cell.angle_alpha   90.00
_cell.angle_beta   90.00
_cell.angle_gamma   90.00
#
_symmetry.space_group_name_H-M   'P 1'
#
loop_
_entity.id
_entity.type
_entity.pdbx_description
1 polymer ?
#
loop_
_entity_poly.entity_id
_entity_poly.type
_entity_poly.pdbx_seq_one_letter_code
_entity_poly.pdbx_strand_id
1 'polypeptide(L)'
;MPKAGIIYNDIKPAACRAAKELEQKLTHAGWEVCLTTGIGGILGCSGPEGPVCHTSIEYLVPSGFDQDMTFAVALGGDGTVLAAFRQIAPAGIPILAINTGHMGFLTETYLNQLPQAIEKVMAGHYEIEERVMLSVQIFRENTLLWEALCLNEMVIHREPLTSMCHFEIQIGRHATVDIAADGLIVCTPTGSTAYSLSAGGPVIAPGVPVMQLVPICPHSLASRALVFPDQESVMIFPANPTRLVVTVDGNAACFVLPDDYVLIRKSGYSARFIRLRPPEFFHLLREKLGWGLPHIAKPTSVELP
;
A
#
# COMPACT_ATOMS: atom_id res chain seq x y z
N MET A 1 1.57 31.52 -3.72
CA MET A 1 2.62 30.90 -4.56
C MET A 1 2.23 29.44 -4.75
N PRO A 2 2.53 28.79 -5.88
CA PRO A 2 2.26 27.37 -6.03
C PRO A 2 3.14 26.56 -5.06
N LYS A 3 2.60 25.47 -4.52
CA LYS A 3 3.22 24.72 -3.42
C LYS A 3 3.43 23.26 -3.81
N ALA A 4 4.60 22.72 -3.53
CA ALA A 4 4.99 21.36 -3.88
C ALA A 4 5.65 20.63 -2.69
N GLY A 5 5.37 19.34 -2.59
CA GLY A 5 5.95 18.47 -1.57
C GLY A 5 7.04 17.56 -2.13
N ILE A 6 8.02 17.21 -1.31
CA ILE A 6 9.01 16.17 -1.62
C ILE A 6 9.05 15.18 -0.47
N ILE A 7 8.81 13.91 -0.77
CA ILE A 7 8.88 12.79 0.17
C ILE A 7 9.97 11.86 -0.32
N TYR A 8 10.99 11.60 0.49
CA TYR A 8 12.14 10.81 0.02
C TYR A 8 12.56 9.74 1.02
N ASN A 9 13.24 8.71 0.49
CA ASN A 9 13.89 7.68 1.29
C ASN A 9 15.26 8.20 1.76
N ASP A 10 15.37 8.53 3.05
CA ASP A 10 16.56 9.11 3.68
C ASP A 10 17.72 8.11 3.86
N ILE A 11 17.44 6.81 3.77
CA ILE A 11 18.45 5.75 3.79
C ILE A 11 19.17 5.66 2.44
N LYS A 12 18.54 6.09 1.33
CA LYS A 12 19.10 5.99 -0.02
C LYS A 12 19.83 7.29 -0.43
N PRO A 13 21.17 7.28 -0.59
CA PRO A 13 21.92 8.50 -0.96
C PRO A 13 21.46 9.15 -2.28
N ALA A 14 21.02 8.34 -3.25
CA ALA A 14 20.50 8.83 -4.52
C ALA A 14 19.20 9.62 -4.35
N ALA A 15 18.29 9.16 -3.47
CA ALA A 15 17.04 9.85 -3.16
C ALA A 15 17.32 11.17 -2.42
N CYS A 16 18.26 11.17 -1.46
CA CYS A 16 18.64 12.38 -0.74
C CYS A 16 19.23 13.48 -1.64
N ARG A 17 20.09 13.10 -2.60
CA ARG A 17 20.63 14.06 -3.59
C ARG A 17 19.53 14.61 -4.49
N ALA A 18 18.71 13.72 -5.02
CA ALA A 18 17.58 14.10 -5.88
C ALA A 18 16.59 15.03 -5.19
N ALA A 19 16.32 14.82 -3.89
CA ALA A 19 15.43 15.67 -3.12
C ALA A 19 15.96 17.11 -3.05
N LYS A 20 17.25 17.28 -2.78
CA LYS A 20 17.90 18.61 -2.73
C LYS A 20 17.93 19.30 -4.09
N GLU A 21 18.26 18.56 -5.15
CA GLU A 21 18.26 19.10 -6.52
C GLU A 21 16.86 19.54 -6.95
N LEU A 22 15.84 18.74 -6.62
CA LEU A 22 14.45 19.05 -6.92
C LEU A 22 13.94 20.25 -6.12
N GLU A 23 14.27 20.32 -4.83
CA GLU A 23 13.96 21.47 -3.97
C GLU A 23 14.52 22.77 -4.55
N GLN A 24 15.79 22.76 -4.96
CA GLN A 24 16.44 23.92 -5.57
C GLN A 24 15.77 24.32 -6.89
N LYS A 25 15.46 23.35 -7.75
CA LYS A 25 14.79 23.58 -9.05
C LYS A 25 13.42 24.23 -8.86
N LEU A 26 12.60 23.68 -7.96
CA LEU A 26 11.26 24.18 -7.67
C LEU A 26 11.30 25.58 -7.04
N THR A 27 12.20 25.79 -6.07
CA THR A 27 12.38 27.10 -5.43
C THR A 27 12.81 28.17 -6.44
N HIS A 28 13.74 27.86 -7.36
CA HIS A 28 14.12 28.77 -8.45
C HIS A 28 12.96 29.10 -9.40
N ALA A 29 12.02 28.16 -9.56
CA ALA A 29 10.81 28.36 -10.34
C ALA A 29 9.70 29.10 -9.56
N GLY A 30 9.97 29.56 -8.34
CA GLY A 30 9.03 30.35 -7.52
C GLY A 30 8.01 29.52 -6.74
N TRP A 31 8.28 28.23 -6.53
CA TRP A 31 7.43 27.35 -5.72
C TRP A 31 7.80 27.40 -4.25
N GLU A 32 6.79 27.31 -3.39
CA GLU A 32 6.98 26.95 -1.98
C GLU A 32 7.20 25.42 -1.90
N VAL A 33 8.29 24.99 -1.26
CA VAL A 33 8.65 23.57 -1.20
C VAL A 33 8.64 23.07 0.25
N CYS A 34 7.92 21.98 0.50
CA CYS A 34 7.93 21.27 1.79
C CYS A 34 8.60 19.91 1.63
N LEU A 35 9.42 19.51 2.60
CA LEU A 35 10.13 18.23 2.58
C LEU A 35 9.74 17.38 3.81
N THR A 36 9.58 16.09 3.59
CA THR A 36 9.52 15.09 4.68
C THR A 36 10.21 13.80 4.23
N THR A 37 10.45 12.89 5.17
CA THR A 37 10.96 11.55 4.88
C THR A 37 9.83 10.52 4.86
N GLY A 38 10.09 9.35 4.29
CA GLY A 38 9.16 8.22 4.36
C GLY A 38 8.92 7.68 5.78
N ILE A 39 9.73 8.08 6.77
CA ILE A 39 9.63 7.60 8.16
C ILE A 39 8.38 8.12 8.87
N GLY A 40 7.88 9.31 8.51
CA GLY A 40 6.66 9.88 9.13
C GLY A 40 5.40 9.02 8.97
N GLY A 41 5.41 8.07 8.02
CA GLY A 41 4.33 7.11 7.82
C GLY A 41 4.47 5.83 8.66
N ILE A 42 5.52 5.65 9.45
CA ILE A 42 5.71 4.45 10.27
C ILE A 42 4.92 4.63 11.57
N LEU A 43 3.76 3.98 11.65
CA LEU A 43 3.02 3.87 12.90
C LEU A 43 3.75 2.86 13.80
N GLY A 44 4.23 3.34 14.95
CA GLY A 44 4.93 2.53 15.93
C GLY A 44 4.05 1.42 16.52
N CYS A 45 4.70 0.36 17.02
CA CYS A 45 4.02 -0.72 17.73
C CYS A 45 3.54 -0.21 19.09
N SER A 46 2.25 -0.37 19.39
CA SER A 46 1.77 -0.26 20.76
C SER A 46 2.41 -1.37 21.59
N GLY A 47 3.19 -0.99 22.60
CA GLY A 47 3.77 -1.93 23.56
C GLY A 47 2.68 -2.52 24.47
N PRO A 48 2.85 -3.75 24.97
CA PRO A 48 1.85 -4.42 25.81
C PRO A 48 1.60 -3.74 27.17
N GLU A 49 2.53 -2.90 27.65
CA GLU A 49 2.45 -2.21 28.96
C GLU A 49 2.33 -0.67 28.85
N GLY A 50 2.21 -0.14 27.63
CA GLY A 50 2.05 1.30 27.41
C GLY A 50 0.58 1.69 27.27
N PRO A 51 0.17 2.91 27.68
CA PRO A 51 -1.11 3.45 27.24
C PRO A 51 -1.15 3.43 25.72
N VAL A 52 -2.29 3.03 25.18
CA VAL A 52 -2.51 2.99 23.74
C VAL A 52 -2.51 4.41 23.21
N CYS A 53 -1.38 4.84 22.65
CA CYS A 53 -1.28 6.13 21.95
C CYS A 53 -1.93 6.00 20.57
N HIS A 54 -3.27 6.05 20.54
CA HIS A 54 -4.00 6.23 19.29
C HIS A 54 -3.59 7.57 18.68
N THR A 55 -2.99 7.51 17.49
CA THR A 55 -2.75 8.67 16.63
C THR A 55 -3.70 8.53 15.46
N SER A 56 -4.62 9.47 15.28
CA SER A 56 -5.55 9.36 14.15
C SER A 56 -4.83 9.60 12.82
N ILE A 57 -5.39 9.02 11.76
CA ILE A 57 -4.83 9.04 10.40
C ILE A 57 -4.48 10.47 9.95
N GLU A 58 -5.30 11.45 10.31
CA GLU A 58 -5.16 12.86 9.94
C GLU A 58 -3.95 13.52 10.61
N TYR A 59 -3.54 13.06 11.79
CA TYR A 59 -2.36 13.58 12.49
C TYR A 59 -1.03 13.08 11.91
N LEU A 60 -1.06 12.15 10.94
CA LEU A 60 0.13 11.69 10.20
C LEU A 60 0.55 12.66 9.09
N VAL A 61 -0.29 13.64 8.76
CA VAL A 61 0.01 14.64 7.74
C VAL A 61 1.18 15.51 8.21
N PRO A 62 2.32 15.53 7.49
CA PRO A 62 3.48 16.31 7.90
C PRO A 62 3.19 17.81 7.84
N SER A 63 3.87 18.59 8.68
CA SER A 63 3.75 20.05 8.67
C SER A 63 4.04 20.62 7.27
N GLY A 64 3.15 21.50 6.80
CA GLY A 64 3.23 22.09 5.46
C GLY A 64 2.64 21.23 4.34
N PHE A 65 2.22 19.98 4.57
CA PHE A 65 1.49 19.19 3.57
C PHE A 65 -0.01 19.39 3.77
N ASP A 66 -0.59 20.36 3.06
CA ASP A 66 -2.01 20.72 3.16
C ASP A 66 -2.71 20.65 1.79
N GLN A 67 -4.02 20.90 1.78
CA GLN A 67 -4.87 20.84 0.58
C GLN A 67 -4.48 21.87 -0.49
N ASP A 68 -3.73 22.92 -0.12
CA ASP A 68 -3.24 23.95 -1.06
C ASP A 68 -2.00 23.46 -1.85
N MET A 69 -1.40 22.34 -1.45
CA MET A 69 -0.28 21.72 -2.16
C MET A 69 -0.74 21.13 -3.49
N THR A 70 -0.13 21.58 -4.58
CA THR A 70 -0.50 21.20 -5.95
C THR A 70 -0.11 19.74 -6.26
N PHE A 71 1.06 19.31 -5.81
CA PHE A 71 1.53 17.94 -5.95
C PHE A 71 2.65 17.63 -4.94
N ALA A 72 2.91 16.35 -4.71
CA ALA A 72 4.12 15.87 -4.08
C ALA A 72 4.92 14.94 -5.00
N VAL A 73 6.23 14.86 -4.79
CA VAL A 73 7.11 13.90 -5.47
C VAL A 73 7.64 12.89 -4.46
N ALA A 74 7.37 11.60 -4.69
CA ALA A 74 7.91 10.52 -3.88
C ALA A 74 9.19 9.96 -4.53
N LEU A 75 10.34 10.14 -3.90
CA LEU A 75 11.66 9.70 -4.36
C LEU A 75 12.08 8.42 -3.61
N GLY A 76 11.84 7.25 -4.20
CA GLY A 76 12.06 5.99 -3.48
C GLY A 76 11.75 4.74 -4.29
N GLY A 77 11.32 3.68 -3.63
CA GLY A 77 10.69 2.52 -4.29
C GLY A 77 9.21 2.43 -3.87
N ASP A 78 8.55 1.32 -4.17
CA ASP A 78 7.13 1.12 -3.81
C ASP A 78 6.89 1.31 -2.30
N GLY A 79 7.78 0.81 -1.43
CA GLY A 79 7.67 1.04 0.02
C GLY A 79 7.66 2.52 0.43
N THR A 80 8.37 3.38 -0.29
CA THR A 80 8.36 4.83 -0.06
C THR A 80 7.05 5.45 -0.54
N VAL A 81 6.48 4.95 -1.64
CA VAL A 81 5.17 5.39 -2.14
C VAL A 81 4.05 5.02 -1.17
N LEU A 82 4.08 3.79 -0.64
CA LEU A 82 3.13 3.33 0.38
C LEU A 82 3.18 4.22 1.63
N ALA A 83 4.39 4.47 2.15
CA ALA A 83 4.60 5.34 3.30
C ALA A 83 4.20 6.80 3.03
N ALA A 84 4.37 7.29 1.79
CA ALA A 84 3.96 8.62 1.38
C ALA A 84 2.43 8.78 1.39
N PHE A 85 1.69 7.86 0.75
CA PHE A 85 0.23 7.92 0.72
C PHE A 85 -0.39 7.81 2.11
N ARG A 86 0.18 7.00 3.00
CA ARG A 86 -0.31 6.93 4.39
C ARG A 86 -0.26 8.28 5.10
N GLN A 87 0.74 9.11 4.81
CA GLN A 87 0.90 10.43 5.38
C GLN A 87 0.00 11.47 4.73
N ILE A 88 -0.09 11.48 3.38
CA ILE A 88 -0.64 12.64 2.66
C ILE A 88 -1.97 12.40 1.95
N ALA A 89 -2.45 11.15 1.88
CA ALA A 89 -3.79 10.89 1.36
C ALA A 89 -4.90 11.64 2.13
N PRO A 90 -4.79 11.87 3.46
CA PRO A 90 -5.76 12.69 4.18
C PRO A 90 -5.82 14.15 3.72
N ALA A 91 -4.70 14.69 3.23
CA ALA A 91 -4.63 16.02 2.64
C ALA A 91 -5.05 16.04 1.15
N GLY A 92 -5.34 14.87 0.55
CA GLY A 92 -5.77 14.76 -0.84
C GLY A 92 -4.69 15.14 -1.86
N ILE A 93 -3.41 15.09 -1.48
CA ILE A 93 -2.30 15.56 -2.32
C ILE A 93 -1.91 14.48 -3.35
N PRO A 94 -1.88 14.81 -4.67
CA PRO A 94 -1.46 13.86 -5.69
C PRO A 94 0.05 13.65 -5.72
N ILE A 95 0.50 12.41 -5.96
CA ILE A 95 1.92 12.02 -5.92
C ILE A 95 2.45 11.64 -7.31
N LEU A 96 3.55 12.28 -7.73
CA LEU A 96 4.44 11.76 -8.76
C LEU A 96 5.45 10.80 -8.11
N ALA A 97 5.31 9.50 -8.37
CA ALA A 97 6.17 8.48 -7.80
C ALA A 97 7.39 8.18 -8.69
N ILE A 98 8.60 8.41 -8.17
CA ILE A 98 9.86 8.28 -8.90
C ILE A 98 10.71 7.19 -8.28
N ASN A 99 11.07 6.21 -9.10
CA ASN A 99 11.89 5.10 -8.69
C ASN A 99 13.38 5.47 -8.63
N THR A 100 14.02 5.16 -7.51
CA THR A 100 15.46 5.36 -7.28
C THR A 100 16.29 4.08 -7.42
N GLY A 101 15.69 2.97 -7.82
CA GLY A 101 16.33 1.68 -8.07
C GLY A 101 15.61 0.90 -9.17
N HIS A 102 15.23 -0.35 -8.88
CA HIS A 102 14.47 -1.19 -9.82
C HIS A 102 13.00 -0.79 -9.85
N MET A 103 12.42 -0.71 -11.04
CA MET A 103 11.02 -0.32 -11.24
C MET A 103 10.07 -1.23 -10.48
N GLY A 104 9.12 -0.62 -9.77
CA GLY A 104 8.06 -1.29 -9.03
C GLY A 104 6.73 -1.20 -9.76
N PHE A 105 5.64 -1.55 -9.08
CA PHE A 105 4.27 -1.45 -9.61
C PHE A 105 3.66 -0.06 -9.41
N LEU A 106 4.15 0.73 -8.45
CA LEU A 106 3.55 2.01 -8.06
C LEU A 106 4.25 3.21 -8.68
N THR A 107 5.53 3.09 -9.03
CA THR A 107 6.34 4.18 -9.57
C THR A 107 6.01 4.50 -11.03
N GLU A 108 5.93 5.79 -11.37
CA GLU A 108 5.63 6.30 -12.70
C GLU A 108 6.85 6.26 -13.64
N THR A 109 8.01 6.67 -13.13
CA THR A 109 9.27 6.67 -13.89
C THR A 109 10.49 6.56 -12.99
N TYR A 110 11.68 6.60 -13.58
CA TYR A 110 12.98 6.50 -12.93
C TYR A 110 13.59 7.88 -12.65
N LEU A 111 14.53 7.89 -11.70
CA LEU A 111 15.22 9.11 -11.28
C LEU A 111 15.91 9.85 -12.43
N ASN A 112 16.45 9.16 -13.44
CA ASN A 112 17.08 9.80 -14.61
C ASN A 112 16.08 10.57 -15.50
N GLN A 113 14.79 10.29 -15.41
CA GLN A 113 13.73 10.98 -16.14
C GLN A 113 13.05 12.07 -15.29
N LEU A 114 13.44 12.23 -14.02
CA LEU A 114 12.87 13.22 -13.11
C LEU A 114 12.87 14.66 -13.69
N PRO A 115 13.94 15.17 -14.32
CA PRO A 115 13.95 16.53 -14.84
C PRO A 115 12.86 16.80 -15.89
N GLN A 116 12.59 15.83 -16.76
CA GLN A 116 11.54 15.91 -17.78
C GLN A 116 10.16 15.68 -17.19
N ALA A 117 10.05 14.74 -16.25
CA ALA A 117 8.81 14.44 -15.55
C ALA A 117 8.27 15.65 -14.78
N ILE A 118 9.15 16.33 -14.02
CA ILE A 118 8.74 17.49 -13.23
C ILE A 118 8.30 18.67 -14.12
N GLU A 119 8.94 18.87 -15.27
CA GLU A 119 8.53 19.93 -16.22
C GLU A 119 7.11 19.71 -16.74
N LYS A 120 6.75 18.46 -17.05
CA LYS A 120 5.38 18.11 -17.43
C LYS A 120 4.39 18.35 -16.30
N VAL A 121 4.75 17.97 -15.07
CA VAL A 121 3.88 18.19 -13.90
C VAL A 121 3.67 19.67 -13.63
N MET A 122 4.73 20.48 -13.66
CA MET A 122 4.64 21.93 -13.49
C MET A 122 3.81 22.61 -14.58
N ALA A 123 3.82 22.06 -15.80
CA ALA A 123 3.00 22.53 -16.92
C ALA A 123 1.54 22.01 -16.87
N GLY A 124 1.16 21.18 -15.89
CA GLY A 124 -0.18 20.60 -15.81
C GLY A 124 -0.44 19.47 -16.81
N HIS A 125 0.60 18.90 -17.42
CA HIS A 125 0.50 17.85 -18.43
C HIS A 125 0.55 16.46 -17.78
N TYR A 126 -0.50 16.11 -17.05
CA TYR A 126 -0.66 14.81 -16.39
C TYR A 126 -2.13 14.49 -16.14
N GLU A 127 -2.41 13.22 -15.83
CA GLU A 127 -3.71 12.76 -15.35
C GLU A 127 -3.61 12.32 -13.89
N ILE A 128 -4.74 12.39 -13.17
CA ILE A 128 -4.84 11.85 -11.82
C ILE A 128 -5.54 10.49 -11.88
N GLU A 129 -4.84 9.45 -11.45
CA GLU A 129 -5.40 8.13 -11.25
C GLU A 129 -5.64 7.91 -9.75
N GLU A 130 -6.90 7.71 -9.36
CA GLU A 130 -7.26 7.40 -7.99
C GLU A 130 -7.28 5.90 -7.74
N ARG A 131 -6.60 5.47 -6.68
CA ARG A 131 -6.63 4.09 -6.19
C ARG A 131 -7.30 4.04 -4.83
N VAL A 132 -8.14 3.03 -4.63
CA VAL A 132 -8.78 2.76 -3.34
C VAL A 132 -7.74 2.44 -2.27
N MET A 133 -7.98 2.93 -1.07
CA MET A 133 -7.24 2.57 0.15
C MET A 133 -8.20 1.94 1.15
N LEU A 134 -7.66 1.16 2.09
CA LEU A 134 -8.40 0.62 3.23
C LEU A 134 -8.05 1.40 4.50
N SER A 135 -9.03 1.51 5.39
CA SER A 135 -8.81 1.84 6.80
C SER A 135 -8.81 0.53 7.57
N VAL A 136 -7.73 0.32 8.33
CA VAL A 136 -7.54 -0.83 9.21
C VAL A 136 -7.60 -0.30 10.62
N GLN A 137 -8.49 -0.83 11.45
CA GLN A 137 -8.74 -0.36 12.80
C GLN A 137 -8.76 -1.54 13.78
N ILE A 138 -8.17 -1.39 14.96
CA ILE A 138 -8.16 -2.41 16.01
C ILE A 138 -8.95 -1.87 17.19
N PHE A 139 -9.89 -2.65 17.69
CA PHE A 139 -10.80 -2.26 18.77
C PHE A 139 -10.76 -3.25 19.93
N ARG A 140 -10.99 -2.74 21.14
CA ARG A 140 -11.32 -3.52 22.35
C ARG A 140 -12.55 -2.93 23.01
N GLU A 141 -13.59 -3.74 23.23
CA GLU A 141 -14.83 -3.30 23.91
C GLU A 141 -15.36 -1.95 23.35
N ASN A 142 -15.31 -1.77 22.02
CA ASN A 142 -15.65 -0.54 21.26
C ASN A 142 -14.69 0.65 21.37
N THR A 143 -13.59 0.54 22.12
CA THR A 143 -12.54 1.56 22.14
C THR A 143 -11.59 1.34 20.97
N LEU A 144 -11.41 2.36 20.13
CA LEU A 144 -10.42 2.35 19.06
C LEU A 144 -9.02 2.41 19.68
N LEU A 145 -8.23 1.36 19.44
CA LEU A 145 -6.88 1.26 19.96
C LEU A 145 -5.85 1.75 18.93
N TRP A 146 -6.04 1.38 17.68
CA TRP A 146 -5.05 1.63 16.65
C TRP A 146 -5.70 1.71 15.29
N GLU A 147 -5.15 2.54 14.40
CA GLU A 147 -5.59 2.59 13.02
C GLU A 147 -4.48 2.93 12.05
N ALA A 148 -4.65 2.49 10.80
CA ALA A 148 -3.76 2.83 9.70
C ALA A 148 -4.48 2.88 8.36
N LEU A 149 -3.94 3.70 7.46
CA LEU A 149 -4.24 3.61 6.04
C LEU A 149 -3.38 2.56 5.35
N CYS A 150 -4.03 1.83 4.45
CA CYS A 150 -3.49 0.72 3.70
C CYS A 150 -3.73 0.93 2.21
N LEU A 151 -2.68 0.95 1.40
CA LEU A 151 -2.82 0.97 -0.06
C LEU A 151 -2.71 -0.42 -0.67
N ASN A 152 -1.87 -1.30 -0.13
CA ASN A 152 -1.72 -2.67 -0.61
C ASN A 152 -2.56 -3.62 0.25
N GLU A 153 -2.03 -4.02 1.40
CA GLU A 153 -2.63 -5.05 2.24
C GLU A 153 -2.48 -4.84 3.74
N MET A 154 -3.45 -5.37 4.47
CA MET A 154 -3.35 -5.72 5.87
C MET A 154 -3.08 -7.22 5.97
N VAL A 155 -2.11 -7.59 6.79
CA VAL A 155 -1.76 -8.97 7.12
C VAL A 155 -1.93 -9.16 8.61
N ILE A 156 -2.75 -10.13 9.03
CA ILE A 156 -2.78 -10.60 10.42
C ILE A 156 -2.19 -12.00 10.47
N HIS A 157 -1.21 -12.23 11.32
CA HIS A 157 -0.52 -13.51 11.40
C HIS A 157 -0.02 -13.81 12.81
N ARG A 158 0.38 -15.06 13.00
CA ARG A 158 0.96 -15.54 14.26
C ARG A 158 2.38 -15.00 14.49
N GLU A 159 2.78 -14.89 15.76
CA GLU A 159 4.18 -14.65 16.11
C GLU A 159 5.04 -15.89 15.79
N PRO A 160 6.37 -15.73 15.57
CA PRO A 160 7.27 -16.86 15.43
C PRO A 160 7.11 -17.87 16.59
N LEU A 161 7.20 -19.16 16.27
CA LEU A 161 7.13 -20.28 17.24
C LEU A 161 5.80 -20.45 17.98
N THR A 162 4.71 -19.81 17.53
CA THR A 162 3.36 -20.02 18.07
C THR A 162 2.55 -21.00 17.21
N SER A 163 1.43 -21.52 17.75
CA SER A 163 0.53 -22.44 17.04
C SER A 163 -0.22 -21.77 15.88
N MET A 164 -0.89 -22.56 15.06
CA MET A 164 -1.76 -22.09 13.98
C MET A 164 -2.82 -21.09 14.47
N CYS A 165 -3.18 -20.11 13.62
CA CYS A 165 -4.25 -19.17 13.89
C CYS A 165 -5.62 -19.77 13.59
N HIS A 166 -6.63 -19.36 14.35
CA HIS A 166 -8.03 -19.54 14.05
C HIS A 166 -8.70 -18.16 14.02
N PHE A 167 -9.32 -17.83 12.89
CA PHE A 167 -9.97 -16.54 12.67
C PHE A 167 -11.46 -16.76 12.42
N GLU A 168 -12.30 -16.07 13.20
CA GLU A 168 -13.71 -15.92 12.85
C GLU A 168 -13.87 -14.62 12.07
N ILE A 169 -14.40 -14.70 10.84
CA ILE A 169 -14.38 -13.59 9.90
C ILE A 169 -15.80 -13.26 9.45
N GLN A 170 -16.23 -12.03 9.70
CA GLN A 170 -17.51 -11.53 9.22
C GLN A 170 -17.27 -10.54 8.08
N ILE A 171 -17.83 -10.84 6.89
CA ILE A 171 -17.78 -9.97 5.72
C ILE A 171 -19.18 -9.39 5.51
N GLY A 172 -19.34 -8.11 5.83
CA GLY A 172 -20.62 -7.41 5.68
C GLY A 172 -21.76 -8.13 6.39
N ARG A 173 -22.80 -8.46 5.62
CA ARG A 173 -24.00 -9.20 6.07
C ARG A 173 -23.95 -10.71 5.83
N HIS A 174 -22.83 -11.23 5.34
CA HIS A 174 -22.70 -12.65 5.02
C HIS A 174 -22.51 -13.49 6.29
N ALA A 175 -22.71 -14.81 6.17
CA ALA A 175 -22.42 -15.73 7.26
C ALA A 175 -20.93 -15.68 7.63
N THR A 176 -20.64 -15.77 8.92
CA THR A 176 -19.28 -15.83 9.45
C THR A 176 -18.54 -17.04 8.88
N VAL A 177 -17.26 -16.85 8.55
CA VAL A 177 -16.37 -17.88 8.03
C VAL A 177 -15.24 -18.13 9.02
N ASP A 178 -15.03 -19.40 9.35
CA ASP A 178 -13.90 -19.85 10.15
C ASP A 178 -12.71 -20.23 9.27
N ILE A 179 -11.55 -19.63 9.55
CA ILE A 179 -10.31 -19.92 8.81
C ILE A 179 -9.20 -20.28 9.79
N ALA A 180 -8.68 -21.51 9.63
CA ALA A 180 -7.45 -21.95 10.29
C ALA A 180 -6.26 -21.86 9.32
N ALA A 181 -5.28 -21.00 9.63
CA ALA A 181 -4.17 -20.63 8.74
C ALA A 181 -2.96 -20.08 9.52
N ASP A 182 -1.80 -19.89 8.87
CA ASP A 182 -0.67 -19.16 9.46
C ASP A 182 -0.97 -17.67 9.63
N GLY A 183 -1.87 -17.15 8.80
CA GLY A 183 -2.31 -15.77 8.79
C GLY A 183 -3.37 -15.53 7.72
N LEU A 184 -3.78 -14.27 7.60
CA LEU A 184 -4.79 -13.80 6.67
C LEU A 184 -4.35 -12.47 6.08
N ILE A 185 -4.59 -12.29 4.78
CA ILE A 185 -4.35 -11.05 4.05
C ILE A 185 -5.70 -10.48 3.63
N VAL A 186 -5.94 -9.20 3.88
CA VAL A 186 -7.03 -8.44 3.25
C VAL A 186 -6.39 -7.31 2.46
N CYS A 187 -6.64 -7.27 1.15
CA CYS A 187 -5.94 -6.32 0.28
C CYS A 187 -6.82 -5.68 -0.78
N THR A 188 -6.35 -4.52 -1.26
CA THR A 188 -6.95 -3.78 -2.37
C THR A 188 -6.59 -4.45 -3.72
N PRO A 189 -7.18 -3.98 -4.83
CA PRO A 189 -6.71 -4.36 -6.16
C PRO A 189 -5.23 -4.02 -6.40
N THR A 190 -4.75 -2.91 -5.84
CA THR A 190 -3.34 -2.50 -5.89
C THR A 190 -2.43 -3.51 -5.18
N GLY A 191 -2.84 -3.98 -4.00
CA GLY A 191 -2.13 -5.01 -3.24
C GLY A 191 -2.17 -6.42 -3.85
N SER A 192 -3.00 -6.63 -4.88
CA SER A 192 -3.11 -7.94 -5.55
C SER A 192 -1.81 -8.43 -6.19
N THR A 193 -0.90 -7.50 -6.52
CA THR A 193 0.43 -7.79 -7.09
C THR A 193 1.55 -7.81 -6.05
N ALA A 194 1.22 -7.65 -4.76
CA ALA A 194 2.16 -7.62 -3.65
C ALA A 194 2.13 -8.94 -2.87
N TYR A 195 1.94 -8.93 -1.55
CA TYR A 195 2.05 -10.16 -0.76
C TYR A 195 0.93 -11.16 -1.05
N SER A 196 -0.26 -10.66 -1.41
CA SER A 196 -1.39 -11.48 -1.83
C SER A 196 -1.04 -12.42 -3.00
N LEU A 197 -0.28 -11.92 -3.99
CA LEU A 197 0.15 -12.73 -5.14
C LEU A 197 0.99 -13.93 -4.70
N SER A 198 1.93 -13.71 -3.79
CA SER A 198 2.79 -14.76 -3.22
C SER A 198 2.01 -15.77 -2.39
N ALA A 199 0.89 -15.36 -1.77
CA ALA A 199 -0.02 -16.23 -1.03
C ALA A 199 -1.03 -16.97 -1.93
N GLY A 200 -0.97 -16.79 -3.26
CA GLY A 200 -1.86 -17.45 -4.22
C GLY A 200 -3.16 -16.70 -4.50
N GLY A 201 -3.25 -15.43 -4.13
CA GLY A 201 -4.36 -14.53 -4.49
C GLY A 201 -4.37 -14.20 -5.99
N PRO A 202 -5.55 -13.91 -6.57
CA PRO A 202 -5.64 -13.46 -7.95
C PRO A 202 -5.08 -12.04 -8.12
N VAL A 203 -4.55 -11.76 -9.31
CA VAL A 203 -4.22 -10.39 -9.72
C VAL A 203 -5.48 -9.67 -10.18
N ILE A 204 -5.68 -8.46 -9.67
CA ILE A 204 -6.85 -7.64 -9.88
C ILE A 204 -6.40 -6.30 -10.47
N ALA A 205 -7.04 -5.86 -11.55
CA ALA A 205 -6.74 -4.56 -12.13
C ALA A 205 -7.11 -3.43 -11.15
N PRO A 206 -6.27 -2.38 -10.99
CA PRO A 206 -6.46 -1.34 -9.96
C PRO A 206 -7.83 -0.65 -9.93
N GLY A 207 -8.50 -0.51 -11.08
CA GLY A 207 -9.80 0.18 -11.19
C GLY A 207 -11.03 -0.69 -10.86
N VAL A 208 -10.86 -1.96 -10.49
CA VAL A 208 -11.99 -2.86 -10.16
C VAL A 208 -12.39 -2.65 -8.69
N PRO A 209 -13.65 -2.29 -8.36
CA PRO A 209 -14.05 -1.91 -7.00
C PRO A 209 -14.32 -3.13 -6.11
N VAL A 210 -13.27 -3.91 -5.84
CA VAL A 210 -13.31 -5.12 -5.03
C VAL A 210 -12.21 -5.12 -3.97
N MET A 211 -12.43 -5.87 -2.90
CA MET A 211 -11.37 -6.32 -1.99
C MET A 211 -11.18 -7.82 -2.16
N GLN A 212 -10.02 -8.31 -1.70
CA GLN A 212 -9.78 -9.73 -1.60
C GLN A 212 -9.27 -10.13 -0.22
N LEU A 213 -9.66 -11.32 0.20
CA LEU A 213 -9.21 -11.98 1.40
C LEU A 213 -8.46 -13.26 1.00
N VAL A 214 -7.21 -13.41 1.45
CA VAL A 214 -6.33 -14.52 1.08
C VAL A 214 -5.74 -15.16 2.34
N PRO A 215 -6.05 -16.42 2.64
CA PRO A 215 -5.43 -17.13 3.76
C PRO A 215 -3.98 -17.52 3.44
N ILE A 216 -3.09 -17.40 4.42
CA ILE A 216 -1.68 -17.79 4.31
C ILE A 216 -1.53 -19.22 4.81
N CYS A 217 -1.14 -20.15 3.95
CA CYS A 217 -0.96 -21.57 4.29
C CYS A 217 -2.16 -22.16 5.06
N PRO A 218 -3.40 -22.09 4.52
CA PRO A 218 -4.58 -22.60 5.21
C PRO A 218 -4.50 -24.12 5.42
N HIS A 219 -4.98 -24.60 6.57
CA HIS A 219 -5.03 -26.03 6.87
C HIS A 219 -6.06 -26.77 6.00
N SER A 220 -7.17 -26.10 5.65
CA SER A 220 -8.20 -26.66 4.78
C SER A 220 -7.80 -26.58 3.31
N LEU A 221 -7.77 -27.73 2.63
CA LEU A 221 -7.52 -27.83 1.19
C LEU A 221 -8.59 -27.15 0.32
N ALA A 222 -9.78 -26.92 0.87
CA ALA A 222 -10.87 -26.23 0.18
C ALA A 222 -10.74 -24.70 0.29
N SER A 223 -9.86 -24.19 1.15
CA SER A 223 -9.69 -22.76 1.38
C SER A 223 -9.11 -22.08 0.13
N ARG A 224 -9.74 -20.99 -0.29
CA ARG A 224 -9.39 -20.20 -1.49
C ARG A 224 -9.48 -18.72 -1.17
N ALA A 225 -8.82 -17.91 -1.98
CA ALA A 225 -9.01 -16.47 -1.95
C ALA A 225 -10.49 -16.12 -2.22
N LEU A 226 -11.02 -15.17 -1.46
CA LEU A 226 -12.36 -14.61 -1.64
C LEU A 226 -12.24 -13.21 -2.23
N VAL A 227 -12.98 -12.93 -3.29
CA VAL A 227 -13.06 -11.59 -3.89
C VAL A 227 -14.49 -11.09 -3.75
N PHE A 228 -14.69 -9.90 -3.21
CA PHE A 228 -16.00 -9.34 -2.90
C PHE A 228 -16.01 -7.81 -3.07
N PRO A 229 -17.19 -7.17 -3.17
CA PRO A 229 -17.28 -5.71 -3.37
C PRO A 229 -16.56 -4.92 -2.28
N ASP A 230 -15.89 -3.83 -2.66
CA ASP A 230 -15.13 -3.00 -1.70
C ASP A 230 -16.00 -2.21 -0.71
N GLN A 231 -17.34 -2.29 -0.84
CA GLN A 231 -18.29 -1.67 0.09
C GLN A 231 -18.53 -2.50 1.36
N GLU A 232 -18.23 -3.80 1.33
CA GLU A 232 -18.42 -4.68 2.48
C GLU A 232 -17.29 -4.47 3.51
N SER A 233 -17.61 -4.33 4.79
CA SER A 233 -16.58 -4.31 5.84
C SER A 233 -16.16 -5.73 6.20
N VAL A 234 -14.89 -5.92 6.56
CA VAL A 234 -14.37 -7.18 7.10
C VAL A 234 -14.06 -7.00 8.58
N MET A 235 -14.67 -7.83 9.44
CA MET A 235 -14.32 -7.93 10.84
C MET A 235 -13.64 -9.27 11.09
N ILE A 236 -12.49 -9.24 11.78
CA ILE A 236 -11.70 -10.43 12.11
C ILE A 236 -11.60 -10.52 13.63
N PHE A 237 -12.12 -11.61 14.18
CA PHE A 237 -12.02 -11.96 15.59
C PHE A 237 -10.97 -13.08 15.75
N PRO A 238 -9.92 -12.86 16.56
CA PRO A 238 -8.93 -13.89 16.85
C PRO A 238 -9.51 -14.91 17.83
N ALA A 239 -9.67 -16.16 17.40
CA ALA A 239 -10.06 -17.27 18.29
C ALA A 239 -8.84 -17.96 18.93
N ASN A 240 -7.69 -17.25 18.98
CA ASN A 240 -6.43 -17.74 19.51
C ASN A 240 -6.22 -17.28 20.97
N PRO A 241 -5.63 -18.12 21.83
CA PRO A 241 -5.24 -17.70 23.19
C PRO A 241 -3.97 -16.83 23.18
N THR A 242 -3.16 -16.91 22.13
CA THR A 242 -1.93 -16.13 21.96
C THR A 242 -2.19 -14.86 21.17
N ARG A 243 -1.47 -13.78 21.50
CA ARG A 243 -1.51 -12.54 20.71
C ARG A 243 -1.07 -12.79 19.27
N LEU A 244 -1.60 -11.98 18.36
CA LEU A 244 -1.28 -11.95 16.94
C LEU A 244 -0.61 -10.63 16.58
N VAL A 245 -0.10 -10.54 15.36
CA VAL A 245 0.49 -9.32 14.81
C VAL A 245 -0.28 -8.92 13.56
N VAL A 246 -0.77 -7.68 13.54
CA VAL A 246 -1.24 -7.02 12.34
C VAL A 246 -0.10 -6.20 11.75
N THR A 247 0.10 -6.32 10.44
CA THR A 247 1.01 -5.49 9.65
C THR A 247 0.26 -4.87 8.48
N VAL A 248 0.46 -3.57 8.24
CA VAL A 248 -0.18 -2.82 7.15
C VAL A 248 0.89 -2.26 6.21
N ASP A 249 0.78 -2.60 4.93
CA ASP A 249 1.74 -2.32 3.84
C ASP A 249 3.21 -2.59 4.22
N GLY A 250 3.45 -3.60 5.06
CA GLY A 250 4.78 -4.00 5.53
C GLY A 250 5.49 -3.04 6.50
N ASN A 251 4.90 -1.88 6.83
CA ASN A 251 5.60 -0.79 7.53
C ASN A 251 4.92 -0.29 8.81
N ALA A 252 3.66 -0.64 9.05
CA ALA A 252 2.92 -0.27 10.25
C ALA A 252 2.48 -1.56 10.94
N ALA A 253 2.73 -1.71 12.24
CA ALA A 253 2.44 -2.95 12.94
C ALA A 253 1.84 -2.72 14.34
N CYS A 254 0.96 -3.62 14.75
CA CYS A 254 0.31 -3.59 16.05
C CYS A 254 0.06 -5.02 16.54
N PHE A 255 0.18 -5.24 17.85
CA PHE A 255 -0.26 -6.48 18.45
C PHE A 255 -1.79 -6.51 18.55
N VAL A 256 -2.37 -7.69 18.41
CA VAL A 256 -3.80 -7.96 18.58
C VAL A 256 -3.94 -9.02 19.68
N LEU A 257 -4.63 -8.68 20.76
CA LEU A 257 -4.92 -9.61 21.87
C LEU A 257 -6.22 -10.39 21.59
N PRO A 258 -6.48 -11.50 22.32
CA PRO A 258 -7.67 -12.33 22.11
C PRO A 258 -9.02 -11.58 22.22
N ASP A 259 -9.08 -10.54 23.06
CA ASP A 259 -10.29 -9.73 23.26
C ASP A 259 -10.43 -8.56 22.27
N ASP A 260 -9.46 -8.42 21.35
CA ASP A 260 -9.49 -7.38 20.32
C ASP A 260 -10.15 -7.90 19.04
N TYR A 261 -10.63 -6.99 18.19
CA TYR A 261 -11.02 -7.33 16.82
C TYR A 261 -10.47 -6.32 15.82
N VAL A 262 -10.21 -6.79 14.59
CA VAL A 262 -9.73 -5.95 13.49
C VAL A 262 -10.90 -5.64 12.56
N LEU A 263 -11.17 -4.36 12.34
CA LEU A 263 -12.12 -3.86 11.36
C LEU A 263 -11.37 -3.30 10.15
N ILE A 264 -11.71 -3.80 8.96
CA ILE A 264 -11.18 -3.35 7.69
C ILE A 264 -12.34 -2.87 6.82
N ARG A 265 -12.21 -1.67 6.26
CA ARG A 265 -13.20 -1.09 5.35
C ARG A 265 -12.52 -0.22 4.31
N LYS A 266 -13.21 0.04 3.21
CA LYS A 266 -12.81 1.10 2.28
C LYS A 266 -12.65 2.43 3.02
N SER A 267 -11.51 3.07 2.82
CA SER A 267 -11.21 4.36 3.40
C SER A 267 -12.00 5.47 2.70
N GLY A 268 -12.29 6.54 3.43
CA GLY A 268 -12.75 7.81 2.84
C GLY A 268 -11.65 8.54 2.06
N TYR A 269 -10.39 8.13 2.23
CA TYR A 269 -9.22 8.66 1.52
C TYR A 269 -8.84 7.76 0.35
N SER A 270 -8.32 8.36 -0.71
CA SER A 270 -7.81 7.66 -1.89
C SER A 270 -6.36 8.04 -2.18
N ALA A 271 -5.61 7.11 -2.76
CA ALA A 271 -4.27 7.37 -3.24
C ALA A 271 -4.35 8.00 -4.64
N ARG A 272 -3.98 9.27 -4.75
CA ARG A 272 -4.02 10.04 -6.00
C ARG A 272 -2.65 10.00 -6.68
N PHE A 273 -2.52 9.24 -7.75
CA PHE A 273 -1.29 9.12 -8.53
C PHE A 273 -1.26 10.10 -9.68
N ILE A 274 -0.13 10.78 -9.88
CA ILE A 274 0.15 11.56 -11.08
C ILE A 274 0.66 10.62 -12.15
N ARG A 275 -0.05 10.57 -13.29
CA ARG A 275 0.28 9.76 -14.47
C ARG A 275 0.69 10.67 -15.62
N LEU A 276 1.88 10.43 -16.17
CA LEU A 276 2.42 11.17 -17.31
C LEU A 276 2.13 10.46 -18.63
N ARG A 277 1.61 9.24 -18.57
CA ARG A 277 1.19 8.40 -19.68
C ARG A 277 -0.10 7.67 -19.30
N PRO A 278 -0.91 7.25 -20.28
CA PRO A 278 -2.07 6.41 -20.00
C PRO A 278 -1.68 5.16 -19.20
N PRO A 279 -2.47 4.78 -18.18
CA PRO A 279 -2.14 3.63 -17.33
C PRO A 279 -2.23 2.32 -18.13
N GLU A 280 -1.10 1.61 -18.29
CA GLU A 280 -1.04 0.31 -18.96
C GLU A 280 -0.67 -0.81 -17.96
N PHE A 281 -1.64 -1.23 -17.15
CA PHE A 281 -1.43 -2.23 -16.10
C PHE A 281 -0.87 -3.57 -16.63
N PHE A 282 -1.34 -4.03 -17.79
CA PHE A 282 -0.87 -5.29 -18.37
C PHE A 282 0.56 -5.23 -18.90
N HIS A 283 1.02 -4.05 -19.31
CA HIS A 283 2.43 -3.85 -19.65
C HIS A 283 3.32 -3.98 -18.42
N LEU A 284 2.92 -3.37 -17.30
CA LEU A 284 3.62 -3.54 -16.03
C LEU A 284 3.66 -5.01 -15.60
N LEU A 285 2.55 -5.74 -15.69
CA LEU A 285 2.54 -7.18 -15.40
C LEU A 285 3.49 -7.98 -16.29
N ARG A 286 3.55 -7.66 -17.60
CA ARG A 286 4.48 -8.31 -18.53
C ARG A 286 5.93 -8.02 -18.18
N GLU A 287 6.27 -6.75 -17.94
CA GLU A 287 7.63 -6.34 -17.60
C GLU A 287 8.11 -6.88 -16.24
N LYS A 288 7.21 -7.00 -15.26
CA LYS A 288 7.56 -7.41 -13.88
C LYS A 288 7.50 -8.91 -13.65
N LEU A 289 6.48 -9.56 -14.20
CA LEU A 289 6.18 -10.97 -13.91
C LEU A 289 6.39 -11.88 -15.13
N GLY A 290 6.82 -11.32 -16.27
CA GLY A 290 6.93 -12.08 -17.52
C GLY A 290 5.58 -12.56 -18.05
N TRP A 291 4.48 -11.96 -17.58
CA TRP A 291 3.15 -12.49 -17.85
C TRP A 291 2.68 -12.20 -19.27
N GLY A 292 2.16 -13.22 -19.94
CA GLY A 292 1.64 -13.09 -21.30
C GLY A 292 2.73 -12.82 -22.34
N LEU A 293 3.98 -13.18 -22.03
CA LEU A 293 5.03 -13.24 -23.05
C LEU A 293 4.65 -14.31 -24.08
N PRO A 294 4.87 -14.06 -25.38
CA PRO A 294 4.58 -15.05 -26.41
C PRO A 294 5.34 -16.33 -26.09
N HIS A 295 4.61 -17.45 -26.04
CA HIS A 295 5.23 -18.76 -25.97
C HIS A 295 6.12 -18.91 -27.20
N ILE A 296 7.43 -19.06 -27.00
CA ILE A 296 8.31 -19.59 -28.04
C ILE A 296 7.85 -21.04 -28.25
N ALA A 297 7.00 -21.26 -29.25
CA ALA A 297 6.65 -22.60 -29.67
C ALA A 297 7.95 -23.36 -29.97
N LYS A 298 8.02 -24.63 -29.55
CA LYS A 298 9.19 -25.52 -29.60
C LYS A 298 10.02 -25.38 -30.89
N PRO A 299 11.35 -25.59 -30.84
CA PRO A 299 12.20 -25.57 -32.01
C PRO A 299 11.62 -26.52 -33.06
N THR A 300 11.47 -26.03 -34.30
CA THR A 300 11.23 -26.86 -35.47
C THR A 300 12.20 -28.02 -35.43
N SER A 301 11.66 -29.22 -35.29
CA SER A 301 12.38 -30.48 -35.44
C SER A 301 13.23 -30.37 -36.70
N VAL A 302 14.55 -30.27 -36.50
CA VAL A 302 15.53 -30.40 -37.56
C VAL A 302 15.33 -31.80 -38.11
N GLU A 303 14.84 -31.90 -39.34
CA GLU A 303 14.93 -33.12 -40.14
C GLU A 303 16.43 -33.46 -40.24
N LEU A 304 16.84 -34.52 -39.55
CA LEU A 304 18.15 -35.11 -39.76
C LEU A 304 18.14 -35.79 -41.13
N PRO A 305 19.15 -35.55 -41.99
CA PRO A 305 19.34 -36.32 -43.22
C PRO A 305 19.70 -37.79 -42.94
#